data_AF-A0A7C8RHL9-F1
#
_entry.id   AF-A0A7C8RHL9-F1
#
_cell.length_a   1.000
_cell.length_b   1.000
_cell.length_c   1.000
_cell.angle_alpha   90.00
_cell.angle_beta   90.00
_cell.angle_gamma   90.00
#
_symmetry.space_group_name_H-M   'P 1'
#
loop_
_entity.id
_entity.type
_entity.pdbx_description
1 polymer ?
#
loop_
_entity_poly.entity_id
_entity_poly.type
_entity_poly.pdbx_seq_one_letter_code
_entity_poly.pdbx_strand_id
1 'polypeptide(L)'
;MGLLQLPIEVIQRVFPYLSLKDLRNFACCSSTLFKITIPILYRSFCIYFAEPTAEPIVSPADLETIIDLSDLTIGSFKKLYVSKIGSLEPRPLRPSISDMDDVILRLILKRFGNGQLGTIRFENNISSRTLALILERQPNLNVLEISDLGAMRELYDPYIFPPSLFTQPLRLTSFSVGEILQ
;
A
#
# COMPACT_ATOMS: atom_id res chain seq x y z
N MET A 1 4.71 -40.64 17.38
CA MET A 1 4.82 -40.25 15.95
C MET A 1 3.91 -39.06 15.74
N GLY A 2 4.45 -37.90 15.36
CA GLY A 2 3.70 -36.64 15.29
C GLY A 2 3.64 -36.07 13.88
N LEU A 3 2.57 -35.32 13.55
CA LEU A 3 2.31 -34.67 12.26
C LEU A 3 3.48 -33.80 11.73
N LEU A 4 4.34 -33.32 12.63
CA LEU A 4 5.53 -32.52 12.31
C LEU A 4 6.74 -33.36 11.83
N GLN A 5 6.63 -34.70 11.84
CA GLN A 5 7.63 -35.61 11.26
C GLN A 5 7.37 -35.87 9.76
N LEU A 6 6.24 -35.38 9.23
CA LEU A 6 5.90 -35.48 7.82
C LEU A 6 6.56 -34.38 6.98
N PRO A 7 6.85 -34.63 5.70
CA PRO A 7 7.36 -33.61 4.78
C PRO A 7 6.37 -32.44 4.60
N ILE A 8 6.87 -31.20 4.57
CA ILE A 8 6.07 -29.96 4.54
C ILE A 8 5.25 -29.81 3.27
N GLU A 9 5.78 -30.30 2.14
CA GLU A 9 5.14 -30.23 0.84
C GLU A 9 3.85 -31.05 0.82
N VAL A 10 3.80 -32.11 1.63
CA VAL A 10 2.59 -32.93 1.82
C VAL A 10 1.58 -32.18 2.67
N ILE A 11 2.01 -31.46 3.72
CA ILE A 11 1.17 -30.64 4.59
C ILE A 11 0.57 -29.45 3.82
N GLN A 12 1.36 -28.78 2.98
CA GLN A 12 0.92 -27.65 2.18
C GLN A 12 -0.07 -28.03 1.08
N ARG A 13 -0.01 -29.25 0.55
CA ARG A 13 -1.04 -29.77 -0.37
C ARG A 13 -2.40 -29.90 0.29
N VAL A 14 -2.48 -29.93 1.61
CA VAL A 14 -3.75 -29.93 2.35
C VAL A 14 -4.34 -28.52 2.45
N PHE A 15 -3.52 -27.46 2.37
CA PHE A 15 -3.94 -26.06 2.58
C PHE A 15 -5.02 -25.56 1.63
N PRO A 16 -5.02 -25.91 0.33
CA PRO A 16 -6.12 -25.61 -0.58
C PRO A 16 -7.46 -26.25 -0.16
N TYR A 17 -7.41 -27.32 0.63
CA TYR A 17 -8.58 -28.03 1.15
C TYR A 17 -8.96 -27.60 2.58
N LEU A 18 -8.17 -26.73 3.22
CA LEU A 18 -8.45 -26.19 4.56
C LEU A 18 -9.07 -24.80 4.48
N SER A 19 -10.00 -24.53 5.41
CA SER A 19 -10.56 -23.19 5.54
C SER A 19 -9.52 -22.21 6.09
N LEU A 20 -9.65 -20.90 5.82
CA LEU A 20 -8.76 -19.85 6.36
C LEU A 20 -8.75 -19.78 7.89
N LYS A 21 -9.86 -20.14 8.54
CA LYS A 21 -9.97 -20.27 10.01
C LYS A 21 -9.20 -21.48 10.49
N ASP A 22 -9.26 -22.56 9.75
CA ASP A 22 -8.43 -23.72 10.03
C ASP A 22 -6.98 -23.39 9.73
N LEU A 23 -6.63 -22.70 8.64
CA LEU A 23 -5.28 -22.20 8.40
C LEU A 23 -4.80 -21.28 9.53
N ARG A 24 -5.65 -20.45 10.12
CA ARG A 24 -5.32 -19.61 11.29
C ARG A 24 -5.22 -20.41 12.60
N ASN A 25 -6.10 -21.37 12.84
CA ASN A 25 -6.03 -22.23 14.02
C ASN A 25 -4.84 -23.18 13.92
N PHE A 26 -4.61 -23.73 12.74
CA PHE A 26 -3.41 -24.45 12.33
C PHE A 26 -2.18 -23.56 12.48
N ALA A 27 -2.27 -22.28 12.10
CA ALA A 27 -1.25 -21.28 12.36
C ALA A 27 -0.98 -21.11 13.86
N CYS A 28 -2.02 -21.16 14.70
CA CYS A 28 -1.91 -21.06 16.16
C CYS A 28 -1.47 -22.36 16.85
N CYS A 29 -1.56 -23.52 16.19
CA CYS A 29 -1.23 -24.82 16.78
C CYS A 29 0.26 -25.04 16.98
N SER A 30 1.11 -24.51 16.10
CA SER A 30 2.55 -24.47 16.32
C SER A 30 3.19 -23.38 15.48
N SER A 31 4.34 -22.88 15.92
CA SER A 31 5.11 -21.89 15.17
C SER A 31 5.51 -22.35 13.77
N THR A 32 5.70 -23.66 13.55
CA THR A 32 5.99 -24.25 12.23
C THR A 32 4.78 -24.13 11.29
N LEU A 33 3.57 -24.28 11.81
CA LEU A 33 2.33 -24.20 11.05
C LEU A 33 1.89 -22.74 10.78
N PHE A 34 2.20 -21.82 11.70
CA PHE A 34 2.02 -20.37 11.49
C PHE A 34 2.75 -19.89 10.24
N LYS A 35 4.00 -20.31 10.11
CA LYS A 35 4.90 -19.83 9.05
C LYS A 35 4.47 -20.27 7.66
N ILE A 36 3.96 -21.48 7.53
CA ILE A 36 3.55 -22.01 6.23
C ILE A 36 2.17 -21.52 5.79
N THR A 37 1.40 -20.87 6.67
CA THR A 37 0.09 -20.28 6.38
C THR A 37 0.14 -18.76 6.18
N ILE A 38 1.14 -18.06 6.72
CA ILE A 38 1.36 -16.59 6.57
C ILE A 38 1.27 -16.05 5.12
N PRO A 39 1.88 -16.67 4.10
CA PRO A 39 1.83 -16.17 2.72
C PRO A 39 0.42 -16.17 2.11
N ILE A 40 -0.47 -16.98 2.68
CA ILE A 40 -1.90 -17.01 2.38
C ILE A 40 -2.66 -16.02 3.27
N LEU A 41 -2.15 -15.75 4.48
CA LEU A 41 -2.79 -14.93 5.51
C LEU A 41 -2.47 -13.42 5.44
N TYR A 42 -1.33 -13.00 4.89
CA TYR A 42 -0.88 -11.60 4.90
C TYR A 42 -0.20 -11.21 3.58
N ARG A 43 -0.98 -11.16 2.51
CA ARG A 43 -0.46 -10.89 1.16
C ARG A 43 0.03 -9.44 0.99
N SER A 44 0.86 -9.22 -0.02
CA SER A 44 1.36 -7.91 -0.49
C SER A 44 0.55 -7.45 -1.69
N PHE A 45 0.13 -6.19 -1.71
CA PHE A 45 -0.63 -5.59 -2.80
C PHE A 45 0.32 -4.72 -3.63
N CYS A 46 0.44 -4.99 -4.93
CA CYS A 46 1.34 -4.27 -5.81
C CYS A 46 0.54 -3.50 -6.86
N ILE A 47 0.82 -2.21 -7.01
CA ILE A 47 0.27 -1.35 -8.06
C ILE A 47 1.41 -1.01 -9.00
N TYR A 48 1.15 -1.18 -10.29
CA TYR A 48 2.10 -0.81 -11.33
C TYR A 48 1.44 0.20 -12.27
N PHE A 49 2.00 1.40 -12.33
CA PHE A 49 1.56 2.42 -13.28
C PHE A 49 2.34 2.26 -14.59
N ALA A 50 1.62 2.25 -15.72
CA ALA A 50 2.22 2.28 -17.05
C ALA A 50 2.26 3.74 -17.56
N GLU A 51 3.04 4.00 -18.61
CA GLU A 51 2.98 5.30 -19.27
C GLU A 51 1.61 5.50 -19.93
N PRO A 52 0.96 6.66 -19.72
CA PRO A 52 -0.34 6.91 -20.33
C PRO A 52 -0.18 6.92 -21.85
N THR A 53 -0.94 6.07 -22.53
CA THR A 53 -0.96 5.99 -24.00
C THR A 53 -2.02 6.89 -24.62
N ALA A 54 -2.92 7.46 -23.82
CA ALA A 54 -4.00 8.36 -24.24
C ALA A 54 -4.37 9.34 -23.11
N GLU A 55 -5.02 10.46 -23.46
CA GLU A 55 -5.58 11.41 -22.50
C GLU A 55 -6.76 10.78 -21.73
N PRO A 56 -6.88 11.04 -20.42
CA PRO A 56 -7.95 10.48 -19.61
C PRO A 56 -9.32 11.02 -20.04
N ILE A 57 -10.28 10.11 -20.21
CA ILE A 57 -11.67 10.42 -20.62
C ILE A 57 -12.47 11.09 -19.48
N VAL A 58 -12.01 10.93 -18.23
CA VAL A 58 -12.68 11.42 -17.02
C VAL A 58 -11.76 12.39 -16.29
N SER A 59 -12.32 13.50 -15.79
CA SER A 59 -11.53 14.45 -15.02
C SER A 59 -11.14 13.86 -13.65
N PRO A 60 -9.97 14.21 -13.10
CA PRO A 60 -9.56 13.73 -11.78
C PRO A 60 -10.55 14.10 -10.66
N ALA A 61 -11.25 15.24 -10.78
CA ALA A 61 -12.23 15.71 -9.81
C ALA A 61 -13.50 14.83 -9.79
N ASP A 62 -13.99 14.43 -10.97
CA ASP A 62 -15.15 13.56 -11.08
C ASP A 62 -14.87 12.18 -10.48
N LEU A 63 -13.63 11.68 -10.63
CA LEU A 63 -13.22 10.38 -10.12
C LEU A 63 -13.13 10.34 -8.58
N GLU A 64 -12.75 11.44 -7.93
CA GLU A 64 -12.78 11.56 -6.47
C GLU A 64 -14.21 11.41 -5.91
N THR A 65 -15.21 12.01 -6.57
CA THR A 65 -16.62 11.97 -6.12
C THR A 65 -17.26 10.59 -6.23
N ILE A 66 -16.89 9.80 -7.24
CA ILE A 66 -17.44 8.44 -7.47
C ILE A 66 -17.05 7.47 -6.34
N ILE A 67 -15.98 7.74 -5.61
CA ILE A 67 -15.35 6.75 -4.73
C ILE A 67 -15.70 6.96 -3.27
N ASP A 68 -16.06 8.17 -2.87
CA ASP A 68 -16.72 8.39 -1.58
C ASP A 68 -18.11 7.69 -1.51
N LEU A 69 -18.62 7.21 -2.65
CA LEU A 69 -19.91 6.50 -2.75
C LEU A 69 -19.81 4.97 -2.63
N SER A 70 -18.63 4.38 -2.46
CA SER A 70 -18.46 2.91 -2.53
C SER A 70 -17.71 2.35 -1.32
N ASP A 71 -18.23 1.26 -0.75
CA ASP A 71 -17.78 0.70 0.54
C ASP A 71 -16.80 -0.50 0.44
N LEU A 72 -16.32 -0.84 -0.76
CA LEU A 72 -15.43 -2.00 -0.95
C LEU A 72 -14.07 -1.77 -0.25
N THR A 73 -13.59 -2.77 0.50
CA THR A 73 -12.30 -2.71 1.22
C THR A 73 -11.35 -3.84 0.85
N ILE A 74 -10.05 -3.53 0.76
CA ILE A 74 -8.98 -4.49 0.49
C ILE A 74 -8.42 -4.94 1.84
N GLY A 75 -8.98 -6.00 2.45
CA GLY A 75 -8.77 -6.30 3.89
C GLY A 75 -7.62 -7.26 4.28
N SER A 76 -7.09 -8.08 3.37
CA SER A 76 -6.13 -9.16 3.69
C SER A 76 -4.66 -8.78 3.57
N PHE A 77 -4.40 -7.60 3.03
CA PHE A 77 -3.06 -7.16 2.66
C PHE A 77 -2.49 -6.25 3.74
N LYS A 78 -1.28 -6.54 4.20
CA LYS A 78 -0.60 -5.71 5.21
C LYS A 78 0.46 -4.81 4.61
N LYS A 79 0.74 -4.98 3.32
CA LYS A 79 1.81 -4.31 2.61
C LYS A 79 1.29 -3.77 1.28
N LEU A 80 1.62 -2.53 0.98
CA LEU A 80 1.35 -1.88 -0.30
C LEU A 80 2.69 -1.52 -0.96
N TYR A 81 2.84 -1.88 -2.22
CA TYR A 81 3.98 -1.53 -3.05
C TYR A 81 3.47 -0.84 -4.30
N VAL A 82 4.07 0.28 -4.67
CA VAL A 82 3.67 1.05 -5.84
C VAL A 82 4.91 1.39 -6.64
N SER A 83 4.91 0.98 -7.91
CA SER A 83 6.03 1.13 -8.84
C SER A 83 5.52 1.51 -10.24
N LYS A 84 6.39 2.04 -11.10
CA LYS A 84 6.08 2.31 -12.51
C LYS A 84 6.70 1.22 -13.38
N ILE A 85 5.91 0.62 -14.28
CA ILE A 85 6.39 -0.41 -15.22
C ILE A 85 7.46 0.22 -16.13
N GLY A 86 8.64 -0.42 -16.20
CA GLY A 86 9.71 -0.01 -17.12
C GLY A 86 10.80 0.90 -16.53
N SER A 87 10.78 1.20 -15.23
CA SER A 87 11.86 1.97 -14.57
C SER A 87 13.08 1.10 -14.23
N LEU A 88 13.79 0.60 -15.25
CA LEU A 88 15.08 -0.09 -15.09
C LEU A 88 16.29 0.86 -15.21
N GLU A 89 16.06 2.16 -15.44
CA GLU A 89 17.15 3.13 -15.56
C GLU A 89 17.22 4.09 -14.35
N PRO A 90 18.44 4.39 -13.86
CA PRO A 90 18.65 5.44 -12.87
C PRO A 90 18.52 6.80 -13.57
N ARG A 91 17.29 7.31 -13.70
CA ARG A 91 17.06 8.70 -14.13
C ARG A 91 17.15 9.63 -12.90
N PRO A 92 17.83 10.78 -13.02
CA PRO A 92 18.04 11.72 -11.92
C PRO A 92 16.76 12.43 -11.44
N LEU A 93 15.66 12.30 -12.20
CA LEU A 93 14.33 12.76 -11.83
C LEU A 93 13.41 11.56 -11.97
N ARG A 94 13.09 10.88 -10.85
CA ARG A 94 12.12 9.79 -10.88
C ARG A 94 10.79 10.34 -11.38
N PRO A 95 10.10 9.66 -12.32
CA PRO A 95 8.88 10.19 -12.89
C PRO A 95 7.84 10.34 -11.79
N SER A 96 7.38 11.57 -11.56
CA SER A 96 6.16 11.81 -10.78
C SER A 96 5.04 10.97 -11.38
N ILE A 97 4.23 10.33 -10.54
CA ILE A 97 2.98 9.75 -11.04
C ILE A 97 2.12 10.87 -11.64
N SER A 98 1.30 10.55 -12.65
CA SER A 98 0.41 11.55 -13.23
C SER A 98 -0.64 12.00 -12.21
N ASP A 99 -1.27 13.16 -12.42
CA ASP A 99 -2.35 13.63 -11.55
C ASP A 99 -3.48 12.60 -11.43
N MET A 100 -3.76 11.91 -12.52
CA MET A 100 -4.78 10.87 -12.57
C MET A 100 -4.33 9.62 -11.79
N ASP A 101 -3.06 9.24 -11.87
CA ASP A 101 -2.50 8.13 -11.08
C ASP A 101 -2.43 8.44 -9.59
N ASP A 102 -2.12 9.68 -9.19
CA ASP A 102 -2.16 10.11 -7.79
C ASP A 102 -3.58 10.07 -7.23
N VAL A 103 -4.56 10.53 -8.00
CA VAL A 103 -5.97 10.36 -7.64
C VAL A 103 -6.29 8.87 -7.52
N ILE A 104 -6.01 8.04 -8.52
CA ILE A 104 -6.24 6.57 -8.47
C ILE A 104 -5.56 5.94 -7.24
N LEU A 105 -4.35 6.38 -6.91
CA LEU A 105 -3.62 5.89 -5.75
C LEU A 105 -4.31 6.28 -4.44
N ARG A 106 -4.70 7.54 -4.26
CA ARG A 106 -5.48 7.98 -3.09
C ARG A 106 -6.76 7.19 -2.96
N LEU A 107 -7.39 6.89 -4.09
CA LEU A 107 -8.60 6.10 -4.12
C LEU A 107 -8.34 4.66 -3.67
N ILE A 108 -7.27 4.01 -4.15
CA ILE A 108 -6.88 2.66 -3.70
C ILE A 108 -6.49 2.67 -2.21
N LEU A 109 -5.79 3.69 -1.73
CA LEU A 109 -5.45 3.87 -0.32
C LEU A 109 -6.70 4.01 0.56
N LYS A 110 -7.71 4.77 0.10
CA LYS A 110 -9.02 4.88 0.77
C LYS A 110 -9.71 3.51 0.92
N ARG A 111 -9.38 2.52 0.09
CA ARG A 111 -9.94 1.15 0.13
C ARG A 111 -9.26 0.25 1.16
N PHE A 112 -8.04 0.55 1.60
CA PHE A 112 -7.45 -0.20 2.70
C PHE A 112 -8.11 0.23 4.01
N GLY A 113 -8.34 -0.74 4.90
CA GLY A 113 -8.88 -0.44 6.22
C GLY A 113 -7.96 0.50 7.01
N ASN A 114 -8.54 1.27 7.93
CA ASN A 114 -7.76 2.16 8.79
C ASN A 114 -6.79 1.35 9.66
N GLY A 115 -5.51 1.77 9.67
CA GLY A 115 -4.44 1.09 10.40
C GLY A 115 -4.21 -0.35 9.95
N GLN A 116 -4.69 -0.71 8.76
CA GLN A 116 -4.53 -2.05 8.23
C GLN A 116 -3.12 -2.27 7.72
N LEU A 117 -2.59 -1.30 6.97
CA LEU A 117 -1.28 -1.39 6.34
C LEU A 117 -0.20 -1.16 7.38
N GLY A 118 0.69 -2.15 7.52
CA GLY A 118 1.90 -2.02 8.32
C GLY A 118 3.09 -1.52 7.49
N THR A 119 3.01 -1.61 6.16
CA THR A 119 4.09 -1.20 5.26
C THR A 119 3.52 -0.58 3.99
N ILE A 120 4.05 0.57 3.60
CA ILE A 120 3.76 1.22 2.33
C ILE A 120 5.09 1.65 1.71
N ARG A 121 5.29 1.34 0.42
CA ARG A 121 6.47 1.75 -0.34
C ARG A 121 6.10 2.31 -1.69
N PHE A 122 6.63 3.48 -1.99
CA PHE A 122 6.52 4.16 -3.27
C PHE A 122 7.90 4.31 -3.88
N GLU A 123 8.05 3.86 -5.12
CA GLU A 123 9.23 4.14 -5.93
C GLU A 123 9.12 5.45 -6.72
N ASN A 124 7.89 5.98 -6.80
CA ASN A 124 7.53 7.19 -7.54
C ASN A 124 7.10 8.31 -6.59
N ASN A 125 7.23 9.55 -7.05
CA ASN A 125 6.88 10.72 -6.26
C ASN A 125 5.36 10.80 -6.12
N ILE A 126 4.90 11.16 -4.92
CA ILE A 126 3.48 11.25 -4.57
C ILE A 126 3.13 12.67 -4.14
N SER A 127 1.85 13.02 -4.20
CA SER A 127 1.40 14.30 -3.68
C SER A 127 1.41 14.35 -2.14
N SER A 128 1.58 15.54 -1.57
CA SER A 128 1.34 15.84 -0.15
C SER A 128 -0.08 15.50 0.29
N ARG A 129 -1.07 15.59 -0.62
CA ARG A 129 -2.44 15.10 -0.37
C ARG A 129 -2.46 13.58 -0.15
N THR A 130 -1.70 12.83 -0.94
CA THR A 130 -1.55 11.38 -0.78
C THR A 130 -0.82 11.04 0.51
N LEU A 131 0.26 11.77 0.83
CA LEU A 131 0.97 11.61 2.09
C LEU A 131 0.05 11.87 3.30
N ALA A 132 -0.70 12.98 3.28
CA ALA A 132 -1.64 13.34 4.34
C ALA A 132 -2.64 12.20 4.58
N LEU A 133 -3.23 11.67 3.50
CA LEU A 133 -4.17 10.56 3.57
C LEU A 133 -3.56 9.31 4.23
N ILE A 134 -2.31 8.98 3.90
CA ILE A 134 -1.60 7.82 4.49
C ILE A 134 -1.43 8.01 5.99
N LEU A 135 -0.93 9.17 6.40
CA LEU A 135 -0.66 9.48 7.81
C LEU A 135 -1.95 9.52 8.63
N GLU A 136 -3.04 10.05 8.06
CA GLU A 136 -4.35 10.07 8.71
C GLU A 136 -4.94 8.67 8.90
N ARG A 137 -4.91 7.85 7.84
CA ARG A 137 -5.65 6.59 7.80
C ARG A 137 -4.88 5.38 8.28
N GLN A 138 -3.54 5.44 8.34
CA GLN A 138 -2.71 4.29 8.70
C GLN A 138 -1.92 4.54 10.00
N PRO A 139 -2.58 4.68 11.16
CA PRO A 139 -1.90 4.94 12.44
C PRO A 139 -1.00 3.78 12.90
N ASN A 140 -1.24 2.56 12.39
CA ASN A 140 -0.41 1.38 12.66
C ASN A 140 0.70 1.19 11.62
N LEU A 141 0.90 2.17 10.73
CA LEU A 141 1.94 2.09 9.73
C LEU A 141 3.30 2.06 10.42
N ASN A 142 4.06 1.00 10.14
CA ASN A 142 5.37 0.78 10.74
C ASN A 142 6.48 1.28 9.81
N VAL A 143 6.27 1.14 8.50
CA VAL A 143 7.23 1.52 7.45
C VAL A 143 6.53 2.33 6.39
N LEU A 144 7.06 3.53 6.14
CA LEU A 144 6.68 4.39 5.03
C LEU A 144 7.94 4.80 4.26
N GLU A 145 8.08 4.31 3.04
CA GLU A 145 9.17 4.68 2.13
C GLU A 145 8.58 5.38 0.92
N ILE A 146 9.03 6.60 0.68
CA ILE A 146 8.66 7.43 -0.45
C ILE A 146 9.95 7.78 -1.19
N SER A 147 9.90 7.89 -2.52
CA SER A 147 10.95 8.57 -3.28
C SER A 147 10.91 10.06 -2.96
N ASP A 148 10.65 10.95 -3.91
CA ASP A 148 10.65 12.39 -3.63
C ASP A 148 9.25 12.85 -3.23
N LEU A 149 9.20 13.87 -2.36
CA LEU A 149 7.96 14.50 -1.93
C LEU A 149 7.74 15.78 -2.72
N GLY A 150 6.53 15.95 -3.25
CA GLY A 150 6.15 17.11 -4.05
C GLY A 150 6.06 16.73 -5.52
N ALA A 151 4.84 16.57 -6.02
CA ALA A 151 4.62 16.62 -7.47
C ALA A 151 4.91 18.05 -7.95
N MET A 152 5.38 18.24 -9.19
CA MET A 152 5.61 19.55 -9.82
C MET A 152 4.46 20.56 -9.64
N ARG A 153 3.23 20.07 -9.43
CA ARG A 153 2.01 20.86 -9.22
C ARG A 153 1.89 21.48 -7.82
N GLU A 154 2.51 20.91 -6.77
CA GLU A 154 2.49 21.47 -5.41
C GLU A 154 3.29 22.76 -5.26
N LEU A 155 4.17 23.02 -6.21
CA LEU A 155 4.84 24.31 -6.37
C LEU A 155 3.84 25.43 -6.74
N TYR A 156 2.69 25.08 -7.34
CA TYR A 156 1.69 26.02 -7.85
C TYR A 156 0.36 25.99 -7.06
N ASP A 157 0.00 24.87 -6.42
CA ASP A 157 -1.19 24.72 -5.56
C ASP A 157 -0.81 24.01 -4.25
N PRO A 158 -0.30 24.75 -3.24
CA PRO A 158 0.21 24.16 -2.01
C PRO A 158 -0.93 23.59 -1.17
N TYR A 159 -0.87 22.29 -0.87
CA TYR A 159 -1.80 21.66 0.05
C TYR A 159 -1.38 21.90 1.51
N ILE A 160 -2.30 22.44 2.30
CA ILE A 160 -2.09 22.70 3.73
C ILE A 160 -2.49 21.46 4.51
N PHE A 161 -1.53 20.85 5.22
CA PHE A 161 -1.81 19.71 6.10
C PHE A 161 -2.78 20.12 7.23
N PRO A 162 -3.90 19.41 7.40
CA PRO A 162 -4.82 19.69 8.50
C PRO A 162 -4.13 19.42 9.86
N PRO A 163 -4.36 20.27 10.88
CA PRO A 163 -3.74 20.12 12.20
C PRO A 163 -4.04 18.77 12.88
N SER A 164 -5.18 18.15 12.54
CA SER A 164 -5.61 16.85 13.03
C SER A 164 -4.62 15.72 12.73
N LEU A 165 -3.79 15.84 11.69
CA LEU A 165 -2.79 14.83 11.32
C LEU A 165 -1.72 14.59 12.39
N PHE A 166 -1.42 15.61 13.19
CA PHE A 166 -0.36 15.54 14.21
C PHE A 166 -0.89 15.21 15.60
N THR A 167 -2.18 14.91 15.72
CA THR A 167 -2.82 14.63 17.02
C THR A 167 -2.59 13.20 17.51
N GLN A 168 -2.24 12.27 16.62
CA GLN A 168 -1.94 10.89 16.97
C GLN A 168 -0.45 10.58 16.75
N PRO A 169 0.23 9.93 17.71
CA PRO A 169 1.62 9.55 17.53
C PRO A 169 1.72 8.48 16.43
N LEU A 170 2.40 8.81 15.35
CA LEU A 170 2.74 7.86 14.29
C LEU A 170 3.67 6.79 14.85
N ARG A 171 3.32 5.52 14.65
CA ARG A 171 4.13 4.36 15.08
C ARG A 171 5.17 3.96 14.04
N LEU A 172 5.69 4.93 13.29
CA LEU A 172 6.69 4.71 12.27
C LEU A 172 8.00 4.33 12.94
N THR A 173 8.52 3.15 12.61
CA THR A 173 9.90 2.78 12.94
C THR A 173 10.85 3.11 11.81
N SER A 174 10.33 3.28 10.59
CA SER A 174 11.09 3.71 9.42
C SER A 174 10.28 4.70 8.60
N PHE A 175 10.88 5.87 8.36
CA PHE A 175 10.39 6.91 7.46
C PHE A 175 11.54 7.33 6.55
N SER A 176 11.37 7.14 5.24
CA SER A 176 12.33 7.55 4.23
C SER A 176 11.64 8.42 3.20
N VAL A 177 12.22 9.59 2.96
CA VAL A 177 11.86 10.49 1.87
C VAL A 177 13.18 10.84 1.16
N GLY A 178 13.17 10.77 -0.16
CA GLY A 178 14.20 11.26 -1.06
C GLY A 178 14.26 12.79 -1.04
N GLU A 179 14.23 13.42 -2.21
CA GLU A 179 14.30 14.88 -2.31
C GLU A 179 12.94 15.52 -2.02
N ILE A 180 12.95 16.73 -1.45
CA ILE A 180 11.75 17.56 -1.35
C ILE A 180 11.90 18.60 -2.46
N LEU A 181 11.04 18.51 -3.49
CA LEU A 181 11.09 19.45 -4.61
C LEU A 181 10.45 20.78 -4.13
N GLN A 182 11.29 21.82 -4.00
CA GLN A 182 10.92 23.19 -3.63
C GLN A 182 10.81 24.12 -4.83
#